data_AF-A0A4Q2D8N8-F1
#
_entry.id   AF-A0A4Q2D8N8-F1
#
_cell.length_a   1.000
_cell.length_b   1.000
_cell.length_c   1.000
_cell.angle_alpha   90.00
_cell.angle_beta   90.00
_cell.angle_gamma   90.00
#
_symmetry.space_group_name_H-M   'P 1'
#
loop_
_entity.id
_entity.type
_entity.pdbx_description
1 polymer ?
#
loop_
_entity_poly.entity_id
_entity_poly.type
_entity_poly.pdbx_seq_one_letter_code
_entity_poly.pdbx_strand_id
1 'polypeptide(L)'
;MRNKPSTTLLSYNSQAVVQWNDTLAFMDLIFSEEDCQYIWKVARKLDASGLERSREEALAAFKKRMAEMKRVKAEAAQRRLLEHQIHLSNVKILQLHNIPSLPKLSVTILDEQLNALREHFGDENVPKRSHRGLKTEKVKYLTEALKRHYSLPHTGQTPVTAQGSTLDTVEEGLIYVSTKSN
;
A
#
# COMPACT_ATOMS: atom_id res chain seq x y z
N MET A 1 11.52 -8.69 -21.04
CA MET A 1 11.60 -7.49 -20.18
C MET A 1 10.76 -7.52 -18.89
N ARG A 2 9.88 -8.51 -18.65
CA ARG A 2 9.00 -8.54 -17.45
C ARG A 2 9.75 -8.55 -16.10
N ASN A 3 11.02 -8.99 -16.07
CA ASN A 3 11.81 -9.17 -14.86
C ASN A 3 12.99 -8.17 -14.71
N LYS A 4 13.14 -7.20 -15.63
CA LYS A 4 14.25 -6.22 -15.62
C LYS A 4 13.71 -4.79 -15.89
N PRO A 5 12.97 -4.20 -14.94
CA PRO A 5 12.25 -2.94 -15.16
C PRO A 5 13.17 -1.70 -15.28
N SER A 6 14.43 -1.81 -14.85
CA SER A 6 15.43 -0.74 -14.97
C SER A 6 16.21 -0.78 -16.30
N THR A 7 16.11 -1.86 -17.07
CA THR A 7 16.84 -2.02 -18.33
C THR A 7 16.04 -1.35 -19.46
N THR A 8 16.70 -0.56 -20.30
CA THR A 8 16.06 0.00 -21.51
C THR A 8 15.84 -1.08 -22.56
N LEU A 9 14.82 -0.90 -23.40
CA LEU A 9 14.55 -1.82 -24.51
C LEU A 9 15.77 -2.00 -25.42
N LEU A 10 16.52 -0.93 -25.67
CA LEU A 10 17.75 -0.97 -26.46
C LEU A 10 18.83 -1.86 -25.80
N SER A 11 19.04 -1.72 -24.49
CA SER A 11 20.00 -2.54 -23.74
C SER A 11 19.56 -4.01 -23.66
N TYR A 12 18.25 -4.26 -23.60
CA TYR A 12 17.70 -5.60 -23.65
C TYR A 12 17.92 -6.25 -25.04
N ASN A 13 17.64 -5.50 -26.11
CA ASN A 13 17.84 -5.97 -27.47
C ASN A 13 19.33 -6.21 -27.77
N SER A 14 20.22 -5.33 -27.29
CA SER A 14 21.67 -5.53 -27.45
C SER A 14 22.16 -6.78 -26.71
N GLN A 15 21.68 -7.01 -25.47
CA GLN A 15 21.98 -8.24 -24.74
C GLN A 15 21.48 -9.49 -25.48
N ALA A 16 20.27 -9.45 -26.06
CA ALA A 16 19.71 -10.57 -26.81
C ALA A 16 20.54 -10.87 -28.07
N VAL A 17 20.96 -9.85 -28.81
CA VAL A 17 21.82 -10.01 -30.00
C VAL A 17 23.18 -10.59 -29.62
N VAL A 18 23.80 -10.07 -28.55
CA VAL A 18 25.07 -10.60 -28.03
C VAL A 18 24.96 -12.08 -27.67
N GLN A 19 23.84 -12.47 -27.05
CA GLN A 19 23.60 -13.86 -26.65
C GLN A 19 23.32 -14.77 -27.85
N TRP A 20 22.52 -14.33 -28.83
CA TRP A 20 22.18 -15.13 -30.01
C TRP A 20 23.36 -15.33 -30.96
N ASN A 21 24.22 -14.32 -31.08
CA ASN A 21 25.40 -14.38 -31.95
C ASN A 21 26.64 -14.94 -31.24
N ASP A 22 26.47 -15.45 -30.01
CA ASP A 22 27.55 -15.99 -29.18
C ASP A 22 28.77 -15.06 -29.08
N THR A 23 28.50 -13.74 -29.05
CA THR A 23 29.52 -12.71 -29.22
C THR A 23 30.51 -12.72 -28.07
N LEU A 24 30.08 -13.11 -26.87
CA LEU A 24 30.97 -13.27 -25.71
C LEU A 24 31.96 -14.42 -25.91
N ALA A 25 31.51 -15.59 -26.38
CA ALA A 25 32.40 -16.72 -26.65
C ALA A 25 33.42 -16.39 -27.75
N PHE A 26 33.00 -15.64 -28.78
CA PHE A 26 33.90 -15.13 -29.81
C PHE A 26 34.93 -14.13 -29.25
N MET A 27 34.50 -13.20 -28.41
CA MET A 27 35.40 -12.24 -27.76
C MET A 27 36.40 -12.96 -26.85
N ASP A 28 35.97 -13.94 -26.05
CA ASP A 28 36.85 -14.70 -25.15
C ASP A 28 37.89 -15.54 -25.91
N LEU A 29 37.60 -15.97 -27.14
CA LEU A 29 38.53 -16.73 -27.98
C LEU A 29 39.60 -15.85 -28.64
N ILE A 30 39.26 -14.62 -29.00
CA ILE A 30 40.13 -13.73 -29.79
C ILE A 30 40.84 -12.69 -28.94
N PHE A 31 40.19 -12.18 -27.90
CA PHE A 31 40.72 -11.07 -27.13
C PHE A 31 41.69 -11.58 -26.07
N SER A 32 42.88 -10.98 -26.09
CA SER A 32 43.81 -11.07 -24.99
C SER A 32 43.35 -10.19 -23.82
N GLU A 33 43.94 -10.41 -22.64
CA GLU A 33 43.70 -9.56 -21.47
C GLU A 33 44.04 -8.09 -21.77
N GLU A 34 45.07 -7.84 -22.58
CA GLU A 34 45.48 -6.52 -23.02
C GLU A 34 44.41 -5.82 -23.89
N ASP A 35 43.75 -6.57 -24.78
CA ASP A 35 42.66 -6.07 -25.61
C ASP A 35 41.45 -5.68 -24.76
N CYS A 36 41.09 -6.53 -23.80
CA CYS A 36 40.03 -6.26 -22.83
C CYS A 36 40.30 -4.99 -22.03
N GLN A 37 41.54 -4.82 -21.54
CA GLN A 37 41.95 -3.62 -20.82
C GLN A 37 41.91 -2.36 -21.70
N TYR A 38 42.32 -2.46 -22.96
CA TYR A 38 42.22 -1.37 -23.92
C TYR A 38 40.77 -0.95 -24.15
N ILE A 39 39.87 -1.92 -24.38
CA ILE A 39 38.44 -1.67 -24.59
C ILE A 39 37.83 -1.01 -23.36
N TRP A 40 38.13 -1.48 -22.14
CA TRP A 40 37.65 -0.83 -20.92
C TRP A 40 38.16 0.60 -20.79
N LYS A 41 39.42 0.85 -21.13
CA LYS A 41 39.99 2.20 -21.11
C LYS A 41 39.29 3.12 -22.12
N VAL A 42 39.01 2.64 -23.32
CA VAL A 42 38.29 3.41 -24.35
C VAL A 42 36.83 3.63 -23.95
N ALA A 43 36.14 2.62 -23.45
CA ALA A 43 34.77 2.73 -22.96
C ALA A 43 34.65 3.78 -21.85
N ARG A 44 35.58 3.78 -20.89
CA ARG A 44 35.65 4.81 -19.83
C ARG A 44 35.94 6.20 -20.38
N LYS A 45 36.75 6.33 -21.43
CA LYS A 45 37.00 7.62 -22.11
C LYS A 45 35.75 8.11 -22.86
N LEU A 46 35.01 7.22 -23.51
CA LEU A 46 33.75 7.57 -24.18
C LEU A 46 32.68 7.99 -23.15
N ASP A 47 32.62 7.30 -22.02
CA ASP A 47 31.74 7.64 -20.91
C ASP A 47 32.24 8.82 -20.05
N ALA A 48 33.41 9.40 -20.35
CA ALA A 48 33.91 10.60 -19.66
C ALA A 48 32.97 11.81 -19.80
N SER A 49 32.03 11.75 -20.74
CA SER A 49 30.92 12.70 -20.87
C SER A 49 29.96 12.71 -19.66
N GLY A 50 30.02 11.70 -18.78
CA GLY A 50 29.20 11.61 -17.57
C GLY A 50 27.73 11.33 -17.83
N LEU A 51 27.39 10.89 -19.05
CA LEU A 51 26.00 10.65 -19.46
C LEU A 51 25.35 9.57 -18.61
N GLU A 52 26.05 8.46 -18.34
CA GLU A 52 25.49 7.38 -17.52
C GLU A 52 25.33 7.81 -16.06
N ARG A 53 26.25 8.61 -15.52
CA ARG A 53 26.10 9.22 -14.18
C ARG A 53 24.86 10.11 -14.10
N SER A 54 24.65 10.99 -15.09
CA SER A 54 23.46 11.85 -15.16
C SER A 54 22.17 11.03 -15.23
N ARG A 55 22.20 9.92 -15.98
CA ARG A 55 21.07 9.00 -16.07
C ARG A 55 20.78 8.30 -14.74
N GLU A 56 21.80 7.82 -14.05
CA GLU A 56 21.68 7.20 -12.73
C GLU A 56 21.11 8.18 -11.70
N GLU A 57 21.61 9.42 -11.69
CA GLU A 57 21.10 10.50 -10.85
C GLU A 57 19.64 10.81 -11.15
N ALA A 58 19.25 10.91 -12.43
CA ALA A 58 17.87 11.12 -12.84
C ALA A 58 16.95 9.97 -12.39
N LEU A 59 17.41 8.72 -12.51
CA LEU A 59 16.67 7.55 -12.02
C LEU A 59 16.53 7.57 -10.49
N ALA A 60 17.57 7.94 -9.76
CA ALA A 60 17.54 8.06 -8.32
C ALA A 60 16.57 9.17 -7.87
N ALA A 61 16.61 10.34 -8.50
CA ALA A 61 15.68 11.44 -8.25
C ALA A 61 14.23 11.04 -8.55
N PHE A 62 13.98 10.35 -9.66
CA PHE A 62 12.65 9.85 -9.99
C PHE A 62 12.13 8.85 -8.95
N LYS A 63 12.97 7.88 -8.54
CA LYS A 63 12.62 6.92 -7.48
C LYS A 63 12.29 7.62 -6.17
N LYS A 64 13.07 8.64 -5.78
CA LYS A 64 12.82 9.45 -4.57
C LYS A 64 11.47 10.16 -4.64
N ARG A 65 11.16 10.83 -5.76
CA ARG A 65 9.86 11.49 -5.99
C ARG A 65 8.69 10.50 -5.92
N MET A 66 8.83 9.33 -6.52
CA MET A 66 7.81 8.29 -6.48
C MET A 66 7.58 7.75 -5.07
N ALA A 67 8.64 7.57 -4.28
CA ALA A 67 8.54 7.16 -2.89
C ALA A 67 7.81 8.22 -2.05
N GLU A 68 8.15 9.49 -2.23
CA GLU A 68 7.49 10.59 -1.53
C GLU A 68 6.01 10.73 -1.90
N MET A 69 5.67 10.65 -3.18
CA MET A 69 4.28 10.64 -3.63
C MET A 69 3.48 9.47 -3.02
N LYS A 70 4.09 8.28 -2.94
CA LYS A 70 3.47 7.12 -2.28
C LYS A 70 3.24 7.35 -0.79
N ARG A 71 4.22 7.94 -0.09
CA ARG A 71 4.08 8.29 1.34
C ARG A 71 2.94 9.27 1.57
N VAL A 72 2.90 10.37 0.82
CA VAL A 72 1.84 11.38 0.92
C VAL A 72 0.46 10.76 0.64
N LYS A 73 0.35 9.91 -0.39
CA LYS A 73 -0.91 9.22 -0.71
C LYS A 73 -1.33 8.25 0.39
N ALA A 74 -0.39 7.52 0.99
CA ALA A 74 -0.65 6.60 2.08
C ALA A 74 -1.11 7.35 3.35
N GLU A 75 -0.43 8.44 3.71
CA GLU A 75 -0.81 9.29 4.84
C GLU A 75 -2.20 9.91 4.65
N ALA A 76 -2.51 10.41 3.45
CA ALA A 76 -3.83 10.94 3.14
C ALA A 76 -4.93 9.86 3.21
N ALA A 77 -4.64 8.63 2.76
CA ALA A 77 -5.56 7.51 2.87
C ALA A 77 -5.81 7.11 4.34
N GLN A 78 -4.76 7.08 5.16
CA GLN A 78 -4.88 6.81 6.60
C GLN A 78 -5.70 7.88 7.31
N ARG A 79 -5.47 9.17 7.04
CA ARG A 79 -6.26 10.26 7.62
C ARG A 79 -7.75 10.12 7.29
N ARG A 80 -8.09 9.87 6.02
CA ARG A 80 -9.47 9.65 5.59
C ARG A 80 -10.11 8.45 6.28
N LEU A 81 -9.35 7.39 6.50
CA LEU A 81 -9.84 6.19 7.19
C LEU A 81 -10.13 6.49 8.67
N LEU A 82 -9.23 7.22 9.35
CA LEU A 82 -9.44 7.65 10.74
C LEU A 82 -10.62 8.61 10.87
N GLU A 83 -10.71 9.62 9.99
CA GLU A 83 -11.84 10.55 9.93
C GLU A 83 -13.17 9.80 9.72
N HIS A 84 -13.19 8.81 8.82
CA HIS A 84 -14.35 7.97 8.58
C HIS A 84 -14.73 7.14 9.81
N GLN A 85 -13.76 6.54 10.52
CA GLN A 85 -14.02 5.79 11.75
C GLN A 85 -14.58 6.68 12.86
N ILE A 86 -13.99 7.87 13.07
CA ILE A 86 -14.48 8.86 14.05
C ILE A 86 -15.89 9.33 13.67
N HIS A 87 -16.14 9.54 12.38
CA HIS A 87 -17.48 9.92 11.92
C HIS A 87 -18.49 8.82 12.27
N LEU A 88 -18.19 7.56 11.94
CA LEU A 88 -19.08 6.43 12.23
C LEU A 88 -19.30 6.20 13.73
N SER A 89 -18.31 6.42 14.60
CA SER A 89 -18.50 6.31 16.06
C SER A 89 -19.45 7.37 16.62
N ASN A 90 -19.53 8.53 15.97
CA ASN A 90 -20.42 9.62 16.37
C ASN A 90 -21.84 9.49 15.80
N VAL A 91 -22.07 8.57 14.84
CA VAL A 91 -23.40 8.37 14.26
C VAL A 91 -24.33 7.74 15.29
N LYS A 92 -25.34 8.50 15.72
CA LYS A 92 -26.42 8.00 16.56
C LYS A 92 -27.31 7.04 15.76
N ILE A 93 -27.41 5.79 16.21
CA ILE A 93 -28.29 4.79 15.59
C ILE A 93 -29.76 5.16 15.79
N LEU A 94 -30.54 5.05 14.72
CA LEU A 94 -31.98 5.31 14.75
C LEU A 94 -32.71 4.30 15.63
N GLN A 95 -33.65 4.79 16.44
CA GLN A 95 -34.48 3.94 17.29
C GLN A 95 -35.55 3.18 16.50
N LEU A 96 -36.00 2.04 17.04
CA LEU A 96 -36.95 1.10 16.42
C LEU A 96 -38.29 1.75 16.02
N HIS A 97 -38.72 2.82 16.70
CA HIS A 97 -39.95 3.54 16.37
C HIS A 97 -39.87 4.34 15.04
N ASN A 98 -38.66 4.55 14.50
CA ASN A 98 -38.44 5.27 13.25
C ASN A 98 -38.49 4.38 12.00
N ILE A 99 -38.77 3.08 12.15
CA ILE A 99 -38.91 2.15 11.00
C ILE A 99 -39.89 2.67 9.93
N PRO A 100 -41.08 3.23 10.27
CA PRO A 100 -42.01 3.74 9.26
C PRO A 100 -41.50 4.95 8.47
N SER A 101 -40.53 5.70 9.00
CA SER A 101 -39.96 6.89 8.36
C SER A 101 -38.70 6.60 7.52
N LEU A 102 -38.14 5.38 7.60
CA LEU A 102 -36.96 4.97 6.83
C LEU A 102 -37.08 5.16 5.30
N PRO A 103 -38.23 4.89 4.64
CA PRO A 103 -38.37 5.10 3.20
C PRO A 103 -38.24 6.57 2.78
N LYS A 104 -38.51 7.51 3.71
CA LYS A 104 -38.41 8.96 3.49
C LYS A 104 -37.00 9.50 3.67
N LEU A 105 -36.10 8.73 4.31
CA LEU A 105 -34.71 9.14 4.52
C LEU A 105 -33.91 9.17 3.21
N SER A 106 -32.88 10.00 3.18
CA SER A 106 -31.90 10.01 2.08
C SER A 106 -31.14 8.69 2.03
N VAL A 107 -30.76 8.28 0.82
CA VAL A 107 -29.91 7.09 0.59
C VAL A 107 -28.57 7.21 1.33
N THR A 108 -28.05 8.43 1.48
CA THR A 108 -26.81 8.71 2.22
C THR A 108 -26.94 8.34 3.69
N ILE A 109 -28.02 8.78 4.34
CA ILE A 109 -28.31 8.49 5.75
C ILE A 109 -28.53 6.98 5.94
N LEU A 110 -29.21 6.31 5.02
CA LEU A 110 -29.39 4.86 5.07
C LEU A 110 -28.05 4.11 4.99
N ASP A 111 -27.15 4.54 4.11
CA ASP A 111 -25.81 3.94 3.98
C ASP A 111 -24.93 4.19 5.21
N GLU A 112 -24.98 5.40 5.79
CA GLU A 112 -24.27 5.76 7.02
C GLU A 112 -24.72 4.90 8.21
N GLN A 113 -26.03 4.70 8.40
CA GLN A 113 -26.58 3.86 9.46
C GLN A 113 -26.18 2.39 9.28
N LEU A 114 -26.21 1.88 8.04
CA LEU A 114 -25.75 0.51 7.74
C LEU A 114 -24.23 0.35 7.93
N ASN A 115 -23.43 1.38 7.63
CA ASN A 115 -21.99 1.37 7.91
C ASN A 115 -21.71 1.38 9.40
N ALA A 116 -22.39 2.22 10.19
CA ALA A 116 -22.25 2.24 11.63
C ALA A 116 -22.61 0.87 12.24
N LEU A 117 -23.74 0.27 11.86
CA LEU A 117 -24.15 -1.05 12.35
C LEU A 117 -23.17 -2.18 11.99
N ARG A 118 -22.57 -2.14 10.79
CA ARG A 118 -21.60 -3.16 10.35
C ARG A 118 -20.21 -2.96 10.94
N GLU A 119 -19.66 -1.75 10.87
CA GLU A 119 -18.26 -1.47 11.19
C GLU A 119 -18.04 -1.14 12.68
N HIS A 120 -18.99 -0.45 13.32
CA HIS A 120 -18.87 -0.06 14.73
C HIS A 120 -19.57 -1.05 15.67
N PHE A 121 -20.77 -1.52 15.32
CA PHE A 121 -21.53 -2.48 16.15
C PHE A 121 -21.30 -3.94 15.78
N GLY A 122 -20.51 -4.22 14.73
CA GLY A 122 -20.08 -5.57 14.36
C GLY A 122 -21.15 -6.48 13.78
N ASP A 123 -22.26 -5.97 13.22
CA ASP A 123 -23.27 -6.83 12.58
C ASP A 123 -22.75 -7.37 11.22
N GLU A 124 -22.22 -8.59 11.22
CA GLU A 124 -21.73 -9.28 10.03
C GLU A 124 -22.84 -9.57 8.99
N ASN A 125 -24.11 -9.58 9.40
CA ASN A 125 -25.24 -9.86 8.54
C ASN A 125 -25.64 -8.67 7.66
N VAL A 126 -25.11 -7.46 7.93
CA VAL A 126 -25.33 -6.29 7.08
C VAL A 126 -24.43 -6.41 5.84
N PRO A 127 -24.95 -6.40 4.59
CA PRO A 127 -24.11 -6.53 3.39
C PRO A 127 -23.07 -5.41 3.21
N LYS A 128 -21.97 -5.73 2.51
CA LYS A 128 -20.93 -4.75 2.15
C LYS A 128 -21.55 -3.68 1.25
N ARG A 129 -21.03 -2.45 1.29
CA ARG A 129 -21.57 -1.31 0.52
C ARG A 129 -21.86 -1.63 -0.95
N SER A 130 -20.99 -2.41 -1.60
CA SER A 130 -21.14 -2.85 -3.00
C SER A 130 -22.32 -3.80 -3.27
N HIS A 131 -22.88 -4.44 -2.24
CA HIS A 131 -23.92 -5.47 -2.34
C HIS A 131 -25.28 -4.99 -1.79
N ARG A 132 -25.42 -3.69 -1.47
CA ARG A 132 -26.64 -3.13 -0.86
C ARG A 132 -27.73 -2.75 -1.85
N GLY A 133 -27.42 -2.75 -3.14
CA GLY A 133 -28.35 -2.52 -4.24
C GLY A 133 -29.20 -1.25 -4.10
N LEU A 134 -30.48 -1.36 -4.43
CA LEU A 134 -31.43 -0.23 -4.52
C LEU A 134 -31.90 0.25 -3.14
N LYS A 135 -32.49 1.45 -3.08
CA LYS A 135 -32.97 2.07 -1.81
C LYS A 135 -33.93 1.14 -1.04
N THR A 136 -34.80 0.42 -1.74
CA THR A 136 -35.76 -0.52 -1.14
C THR A 136 -35.07 -1.65 -0.39
N GLU A 137 -33.97 -2.18 -0.93
CA GLU A 137 -33.17 -3.23 -0.30
C GLU A 137 -32.40 -2.69 0.90
N LYS A 138 -31.85 -1.48 0.80
CA LYS A 138 -31.20 -0.78 1.94
C LYS A 138 -32.14 -0.60 3.13
N VAL A 139 -33.39 -0.23 2.88
CA VAL A 139 -34.42 -0.10 3.94
C VAL A 139 -34.73 -1.46 4.56
N LYS A 140 -34.81 -2.54 3.78
CA LYS A 140 -34.99 -3.91 4.30
C LYS A 140 -33.82 -4.31 5.19
N TYR A 141 -32.58 -4.18 4.70
CA TYR A 141 -31.37 -4.50 5.47
C TYR A 141 -31.29 -3.70 6.77
N LEU A 142 -31.62 -2.39 6.73
CA LEU A 142 -31.58 -1.55 7.92
C LEU A 142 -32.68 -1.96 8.92
N THR A 143 -33.88 -2.29 8.44
CA THR A 143 -34.97 -2.74 9.30
C THR A 143 -34.62 -4.04 10.02
N GLU A 144 -34.04 -5.01 9.30
CA GLU A 144 -33.61 -6.27 9.90
C GLU A 144 -32.42 -6.09 10.85
N ALA A 145 -31.44 -5.25 10.49
CA ALA A 145 -30.29 -4.96 11.33
C ALA A 145 -30.70 -4.24 12.63
N LEU A 146 -31.61 -3.27 12.56
CA LEU A 146 -32.16 -2.62 13.76
C LEU A 146 -32.92 -3.62 14.64
N LYS A 147 -33.75 -4.48 14.05
CA LYS A 147 -34.43 -5.54 14.81
C LYS A 147 -33.42 -6.45 15.53
N ARG A 148 -32.34 -6.87 14.86
CA ARG A 148 -31.28 -7.70 15.48
C ARG A 148 -30.56 -6.96 16.60
N HIS A 149 -30.13 -5.72 16.34
CA HIS A 149 -29.42 -4.88 17.30
C HIS A 149 -30.20 -4.66 18.60
N TYR A 150 -31.53 -4.50 18.51
CA TYR A 150 -32.39 -4.31 19.68
C TYR A 150 -32.97 -5.62 20.27
N SER A 151 -32.88 -6.75 19.57
CA SER A 151 -33.33 -8.05 20.09
C SER A 151 -32.24 -8.82 20.84
N LEU A 152 -30.97 -8.51 20.59
CA LEU A 152 -29.85 -9.07 21.36
C LEU A 152 -29.73 -8.32 22.70
N PRO A 153 -29.68 -9.02 23.86
CA PRO A 153 -29.31 -8.37 25.11
C PRO A 153 -27.90 -7.80 24.94
N HIS A 154 -27.72 -6.50 25.19
CA HIS A 154 -26.42 -5.84 25.17
C HIS A 154 -25.45 -6.58 26.09
N THR A 155 -24.65 -7.52 25.56
CA THR A 155 -23.34 -7.79 26.14
C THR A 155 -22.57 -6.49 25.94
N GLY A 156 -22.35 -5.75 27.03
CA GLY A 156 -21.64 -4.49 27.06
C GLY A 156 -20.20 -4.61 26.58
N GLN A 157 -20.01 -4.80 25.29
CA GLN A 157 -18.72 -4.62 24.65
C GLN A 157 -18.49 -3.12 24.53
N THR A 158 -17.82 -2.61 25.55
CA THR A 158 -16.92 -1.47 25.46
C THR A 158 -16.12 -1.54 24.15
N PRO A 159 -15.74 -0.38 23.58
CA PRO A 159 -15.03 -0.30 22.32
C PRO A 159 -13.84 -1.26 22.33
N VAL A 160 -13.71 -2.05 21.27
CA VAL A 160 -12.55 -2.91 21.04
C VAL A 160 -11.32 -1.99 21.06
N THR A 161 -10.61 -1.97 22.18
CA THR A 161 -9.25 -1.46 22.26
C THR A 161 -8.44 -2.26 21.25
N ALA A 162 -8.06 -1.62 20.15
CA ALA A 162 -7.06 -2.15 19.25
C ALA A 162 -5.72 -2.20 20.00
N GLN A 163 -5.43 -3.35 20.63
CA GLN A 163 -4.09 -3.74 21.03
C GLN A 163 -3.78 -5.11 20.44
N GLY A 164 -2.74 -5.17 19.61
CA GLY A 164 -2.15 -6.43 19.15
C GLY A 164 -1.62 -6.43 17.72
N SER A 165 -0.66 -5.57 17.38
CA SER A 165 0.39 -5.98 16.44
C SER A 165 1.74 -5.82 17.11
N THR A 166 2.27 -6.95 17.55
CA THR A 166 3.65 -7.22 17.97
C THR A 166 4.66 -6.59 17.01
N LEU A 167 5.51 -5.70 17.54
CA LEU A 167 6.86 -5.48 17.04
C LEU A 167 7.81 -5.60 18.23
N ASP A 168 8.47 -6.75 18.26
CA ASP A 168 9.81 -7.03 18.76
C ASP A 168 10.46 -5.97 19.65
N THR A 169 10.57 -6.35 20.92
CA THR A 169 11.61 -5.90 21.83
C THR A 169 12.96 -6.21 21.20
N VAL A 170 13.63 -5.20 20.64
CA VAL A 170 15.07 -5.25 20.36
C VAL A 170 15.76 -4.63 21.56
N GLU A 171 16.51 -5.48 22.26
CA GLU A 171 17.40 -5.13 23.35
C GLU A 171 18.36 -4.01 22.92
N GLU A 172 18.25 -2.83 23.56
CA GLU A 172 19.30 -1.82 23.50
C GLU A 172 20.48 -2.32 24.33
N GLY A 173 21.43 -2.95 23.65
CA GLY A 173 22.74 -3.29 24.18
C GLY A 173 23.48 -2.04 24.64
N LEU A 174 23.73 -1.97 25.94
CA LEU A 174 24.75 -1.14 26.56
C LEU A 174 26.10 -1.36 25.84
N ILE A 175 26.53 -0.36 25.07
CA ILE A 175 27.91 -0.30 24.57
C ILE A 175 28.81 0.08 25.75
N TYR A 176 29.46 -0.93 26.30
CA TYR A 176 30.59 -0.83 27.22
C TYR A 176 31.78 -0.24 26.46
N VAL A 177 32.04 1.06 26.58
CA VAL A 177 33.31 1.65 26.13
C VAL A 177 34.37 1.28 27.16
N SER A 178 35.03 0.15 26.94
CA SER A 178 36.24 -0.26 27.64
C SER A 178 37.44 0.50 27.07
N THR A 179 37.85 1.56 27.75
CA THR A 179 39.21 2.11 27.64
C THR A 179 39.98 1.77 28.92
N LYS A 180 40.68 0.63 28.89
CA LYS A 180 41.88 0.37 29.69
C LYS A 180 43.07 0.53 28.76
N SER A 181 44.28 0.95 29.13
CA SER A 181 44.90 1.53 30.32
C SER A 181 46.36 1.75 29.91
N ASN A 182 47.04 2.72 30.54
CA ASN A 182 48.49 2.92 30.62
C ASN A 182 49.26 3.31 29.35
#